data_AF-A0A348NRV6-F1
#
_entry.id   AF-A0A348NRV6-F1
#
_cell.length_a   1.000
_cell.length_b   1.000
_cell.length_c   1.000
_cell.angle_alpha   90.00
_cell.angle_beta   90.00
_cell.angle_gamma   90.00
#
_symmetry.space_group_name_H-M   'P 1'
#
loop_
_entity.id
_entity.type
_entity.pdbx_description
1 polymer ?
#
loop_
_entity_poly.entity_id
_entity_poly.type
_entity_poly.pdbx_seq_one_letter_code
_entity_poly.pdbx_strand_id
1 'polypeptide(L)' 'AGLIGIQLGWLGWGSVVVGAFAAFLLGGVFGVALLLARRAGRRTAIPFGPWMLAGAWVGIILGEPIARWYMELLVGA' A
#
# COMPACT_ATOMS: atom_id res chain seq x y z
N ALA A 1 7.55 -10.50 -2.51
CA ALA A 1 7.91 -9.09 -2.75
C ALA A 1 8.24 -8.83 -4.21
N GLY A 2 9.26 -9.47 -4.79
CA GLY A 2 9.73 -9.19 -6.16
C GLY A 2 8.65 -9.21 -7.24
N LEU A 3 7.79 -10.23 -7.28
CA LEU A 3 6.74 -10.33 -8.29
C LEU A 3 5.73 -9.16 -8.26
N ILE A 4 5.30 -8.76 -7.06
CA ILE A 4 4.39 -7.62 -6.88
C ILE A 4 5.08 -6.31 -7.28
N GLY A 5 6.36 -6.15 -6.92
CA GLY A 5 7.14 -4.98 -7.34
C GLY A 5 7.27 -4.87 -8.85
N ILE A 6 7.55 -5.98 -9.53
CA ILE A 6 7.62 -6.05 -11.00
C ILE A 6 6.25 -5.72 -11.62
N GLN A 7 5.18 -6.31 -11.09
CA GLN A 7 3.82 -6.07 -11.61
C GLN A 7 3.40 -4.61 -11.48
N LEU A 8 3.62 -4.00 -10.31
CA LEU A 8 3.30 -2.59 -10.09
C LEU A 8 4.20 -1.68 -10.91
N GLY A 9 5.49 -2.01 -11.03
CA GLY A 9 6.44 -1.28 -11.86
C GLY A 9 6.05 -1.27 -13.33
N TRP A 10 5.54 -2.40 -13.83
CA TRP A 10 5.00 -2.51 -15.18
C TRP A 10 3.80 -1.57 -15.43
N LEU A 11 2.97 -1.35 -14.41
CA LEU A 11 1.84 -0.42 -14.46
C LEU A 11 2.23 1.05 -14.25
N GLY A 12 3.50 1.34 -13.98
CA GLY A 12 4.03 2.68 -13.81
C GLY A 12 4.27 3.10 -12.37
N TRP A 13 4.96 4.25 -12.23
CA TRP A 13 5.45 4.74 -10.94
C TRP A 13 4.34 5.07 -9.93
N GLY A 14 3.19 5.56 -10.39
CA GLY A 14 2.03 5.82 -9.52
C GLY A 14 1.58 4.56 -8.80
N SER A 15 1.43 3.46 -9.53
CA SER A 15 1.04 2.14 -9.00
C SER A 15 2.04 1.58 -8.00
N VAL A 16 3.35 1.76 -8.24
CA VAL A 16 4.40 1.35 -7.30
C VAL A 16 4.31 2.10 -5.99
N VAL A 17 4.28 3.44 -6.05
CA VAL A 17 4.30 4.30 -4.85
C VAL A 17 3.04 4.10 -4.03
N VAL A 18 1.86 4.19 -4.68
CA VAL A 18 0.57 4.02 -4.02
C VAL A 18 0.43 2.61 -3.44
N GLY A 19 0.81 1.58 -4.20
CA GLY A 19 0.67 0.19 -3.75
C GLY A 19 1.61 -0.16 -2.60
N ALA A 20 2.87 0.29 -2.65
CA ALA A 20 3.83 0.09 -1.58
C ALA A 20 3.39 0.81 -0.29
N PHE A 21 2.95 2.07 -0.42
CA PHE A 21 2.45 2.84 0.72
C PHE A 21 1.20 2.19 1.33
N ALA A 22 0.23 1.80 0.48
CA ALA A 22 -0.99 1.14 0.92
C ALA A 22 -0.72 -0.17 1.67
N ALA A 23 0.28 -0.95 1.26
CA ALA A 23 0.67 -2.17 1.96
C ALA A 23 1.09 -1.92 3.41
N PHE A 24 1.93 -0.91 3.64
CA PHE A 24 2.34 -0.51 4.99
C PHE A 24 1.19 0.12 5.79
N LEU A 25 0.38 0.96 5.14
CA LEU A 25 -0.76 1.60 5.80
C LEU A 25 -1.78 0.56 6.29
N LEU A 26 -2.19 -0.36 5.43
CA LEU A 26 -3.15 -1.41 5.78
C LEU A 26 -2.59 -2.35 6.85
N GLY A 27 -1.35 -2.81 6.70
CA GLY A 27 -0.70 -3.66 7.70
C GLY A 27 -0.50 -2.96 9.04
N GLY A 28 -0.16 -1.67 9.02
CA GLY A 28 -0.02 -0.83 10.20
C GLY A 28 -1.35 -0.62 10.93
N VAL A 29 -2.41 -0.25 10.20
CA VAL A 29 -3.76 -0.09 10.75
C VAL A 29 -4.23 -1.40 11.37
N PHE A 30 -4.02 -2.54 10.70
CA PHE A 30 -4.37 -3.84 11.25
C PHE A 30 -3.57 -4.18 12.51
N GLY A 31 -2.26 -3.90 12.54
CA GLY A 31 -1.43 -4.07 13.72
C GLY A 31 -1.88 -3.21 14.90
N VAL A 32 -2.22 -1.95 14.65
CA VAL A 32 -2.80 -1.04 15.67
C VAL A 32 -4.15 -1.57 16.15
N ALA A 33 -5.03 -2.01 15.25
CA ALA A 33 -6.33 -2.58 15.61
C ALA A 33 -6.18 -3.81 16.51
N LEU A 34 -5.24 -4.71 16.21
CA LEU A 34 -4.95 -5.87 17.06
C LEU A 34 -4.40 -5.49 18.44
N LEU A 35 -3.56 -4.45 18.51
CA LEU A 35 -3.03 -3.93 19.77
C LEU A 35 -4.15 -3.33 20.64
N LEU A 36 -5.03 -2.53 20.03
CA LEU A 36 -6.19 -1.93 20.70
C LEU A 36 -7.20 -3.00 21.15
N ALA A 37 -7.42 -4.03 20.34
CA ALA A 37 -8.26 -5.18 20.70
C ALA A 37 -7.62 -6.11 21.74
N ARG A 38 -6.39 -5.82 22.20
CA ARG A 38 -5.58 -6.66 23.10
C ARG A 38 -5.37 -8.09 22.60
N ARG A 39 -5.45 -8.30 21.27
CA ARG A 39 -5.27 -9.60 20.62
C ARG A 39 -3.82 -9.85 20.17
N ALA A 40 -2.99 -8.82 20.15
CA ALA A 40 -1.56 -8.91 19.90
C ALA A 40 -0.79 -7.92 20.78
N GLY A 41 0.46 -8.26 21.10
CA GLY A 41 1.38 -7.37 21.82
C GLY A 41 2.32 -6.63 20.88
N ARG A 42 3.10 -5.69 21.43
CA ARG A 42 4.09 -4.89 20.67
C ARG A 42 5.21 -5.73 20.03
N ARG A 43 5.43 -6.95 20.52
CA ARG A 43 6.45 -7.90 20.01
C ARG A 43 5.86 -8.98 19.10
N THR A 44 4.54 -8.99 18.90
CA THR A 44 3.90 -9.99 18.06
C THR A 44 4.23 -9.69 16.60
N ALA A 45 4.88 -10.64 15.92
CA ALA A 45 5.15 -10.53 14.50
C ALA A 45 3.87 -10.80 13.70
N ILE A 46 3.50 -9.86 12.83
CA ILE A 46 2.36 -9.99 11.92
C ILE A 46 2.92 -10.24 10.51
N PRO A 47 2.46 -11.28 9.79
CA PRO A 47 2.94 -11.54 8.44
C PRO A 47 2.53 -10.39 7.50
N PHE A 48 3.52 -9.78 6.83
CA PHE A 48 3.29 -8.64 5.94
C PHE A 48 2.66 -9.04 4.59
N GLY A 49 2.85 -10.29 4.16
CA GLY A 49 2.44 -10.77 2.84
C GLY A 49 0.99 -10.45 2.42
N PRO A 50 -0.03 -10.74 3.25
CA PRO A 50 -1.43 -10.43 2.93
C PRO A 50 -1.68 -8.94 2.70
N TRP A 51 -1.10 -8.08 3.54
CA TRP A 51 -1.22 -6.63 3.42
C TRP A 51 -0.44 -6.09 2.23
N MET A 52 0.68 -6.74 1.88
CA MET A 52 1.42 -6.44 0.66
C MET A 52 0.60 -6.72 -0.59
N LEU A 53 -0.15 -7.83 -0.61
CA LEU A 53 -1.04 -8.17 -1.73
C LEU A 53 -2.24 -7.21 -1.79
N ALA A 54 -2.84 -6.87 -0.65
CA ALA A 54 -3.92 -5.89 -0.59
C ALA A 54 -3.46 -4.51 -1.07
N GLY A 55 -2.28 -4.06 -0.65
CA GLY A 55 -1.65 -2.84 -1.13
C GLY A 55 -1.39 -2.88 -2.64
N ALA A 56 -0.96 -4.02 -3.18
CA ALA A 56 -0.78 -4.17 -4.62
C ALA A 56 -2.10 -3.96 -5.39
N TRP A 57 -3.21 -4.53 -4.93
CA TRP A 57 -4.53 -4.28 -5.52
C TRP A 57 -4.94 -2.81 -5.46
N VAL A 58 -4.66 -2.13 -4.34
CA VAL A 58 -4.86 -0.68 -4.22
C VAL A 58 -4.02 0.08 -5.24
N GLY A 59 -2.75 -0.26 -5.40
CA GLY A 59 -1.86 0.34 -6.40
C GLY A 59 -2.34 0.12 -7.84
N ILE A 60 -2.83 -1.08 -8.17
CA ILE A 60 -3.37 -1.41 -9.49
C ILE A 60 -4.61 -0.56 -9.83
N ILE A 61 -5.51 -0.37 -8.87
CA ILE A 61 -6.81 0.28 -9.10
C ILE A 61 -6.70 1.81 -8.98
N LEU A 62 -5.95 2.28 -7.98
CA LEU A 62 -5.93 3.69 -7.58
C LEU A 62 -4.60 4.40 -7.89
N GLY A 63 -3.56 3.66 -8.29
CA GLY A 63 -2.22 4.22 -8.53
C GLY A 63 -2.21 5.34 -9.56
N GLU A 64 -2.76 5.08 -10.74
CA GLU A 64 -2.84 6.05 -11.83
C GLU A 64 -3.78 7.24 -11.52
N PRO A 65 -5.04 7.03 -11.05
CA PRO A 65 -5.90 8.13 -10.64
C PRO A 65 -5.28 9.06 -9.58
N ILE A 66 -4.63 8.50 -8.56
CA ILE A 66 -3.98 9.27 -7.50
C ILE A 66 -2.77 10.02 -8.05
N ALA A 67 -1.95 9.38 -8.88
CA ALA A 67 -0.80 10.03 -9.49
C ALA A 67 -1.22 11.21 -10.37
N ARG A 68 -2.26 11.03 -11.18
CA ARG A 68 -2.80 12.09 -12.02
C ARG A 68 -3.33 13.26 -11.21
N TRP A 69 -4.16 12.99 -10.20
CA TRP A 69 -4.69 14.02 -9.31
C TRP A 69 -3.57 14.84 -8.64
N TYR A 70 -2.51 14.16 -8.19
CA TYR A 70 -1.36 14.85 -7.61
C TYR A 70 -0.61 15.71 -8.64
N MET A 71 -0.44 15.23 -9.87
CA MET A 71 0.19 16.00 -10.94
C MET A 71 -0.66 17.20 -11.37
N GLU A 72 -1.98 17.07 -11.43
CA GLU A 72 -2.91 18.18 -11.70
C GLU A 72 -2.79 19.25 -10.61
N LEU A 73 -2.74 18.86 -9.34
CA LEU A 73 -2.53 19.80 -8.23
C LEU A 73 -1.17 20.52 -8.29
N LEU A 74 -0.12 19.80 -8.68
CA LEU A 74 1.24 20.36 -8.72
C LEU A 74 1.50 21.24 -9.95
N VAL A 75 1.01 20.81 -11.10
CA VAL A 75 1.32 21.41 -12.40
C VAL A 75 0.23 22.39 -12.84
N GLY A 76 -0.99 22.29 -12.29
CA GLY A 76 -2.07 23.27 -12.47
C GLY A 76 -2.64 23.32 -13.89
N ALA A 77 -2.61 22.21 -14.62
CA ALA A 77 -3.21 22.10 -15.96
C ALA A 77 -4.71 21.79 -15.88
#